data_AF-A0A7S1RG53-F1
#
_entry.id   AF-A0A7S1RG53-F1
#
_cell.length_a   1.000
_cell.length_b   1.000
_cell.length_c   1.000
_cell.angle_alpha   90.00
_cell.angle_beta   90.00
_cell.angle_gamma   90.00
#
_symmetry.space_group_name_H-M   'P 1'
#
loop_
_entity.id
_entity.type
_entity.pdbx_description
1 polymer ?
#
loop_
_entity_poly.entity_id
_entity_poly.type
_entity_poly.pdbx_seq_one_letter_code
_entity_poly.pdbx_strand_id
1 'polypeptide(L)'
;RLRRGGGPDPASAGVFAAQVLQLLVRAASRGAAWVEDELHSVVPALAGAGAGHGVPLVRLGSLQALLRLVQGSRGHLAPFRKQIEAATRAGVEDRRREVRLAAVACLNAWHCGAADG
;
A
#
# COMPACT_ATOMS: atom_id res chain seq x y z
N ARG A 1 -13.53 17.14 -39.58
CA ARG A 1 -12.60 16.05 -39.15
C ARG A 1 -12.33 16.23 -37.67
N LEU A 2 -13.03 15.48 -36.82
CA LEU A 2 -12.87 15.53 -35.36
C LEU A 2 -11.48 14.96 -34.99
N ARG A 3 -10.64 15.77 -34.36
CA ARG A 3 -9.38 15.31 -33.76
C ARG A 3 -9.74 14.35 -32.62
N ARG A 4 -9.33 13.07 -32.76
CA ARG A 4 -9.32 12.10 -31.65
C ARG A 4 -8.50 12.73 -30.51
N GLY A 5 -9.12 12.87 -29.34
CA GLY A 5 -8.46 13.35 -28.14
C GLY A 5 -7.24 12.49 -27.83
N GLY A 6 -6.08 13.15 -27.65
CA GLY A 6 -4.89 12.52 -27.11
C GLY A 6 -5.20 12.08 -25.68
N GLY A 7 -5.39 10.78 -25.48
CA GLY A 7 -5.41 10.21 -24.14
C GLY A 7 -4.10 10.53 -23.42
N PRO A 8 -4.11 10.56 -22.07
CA PRO A 8 -2.90 10.80 -21.31
C PRO A 8 -1.82 9.81 -21.73
N ASP A 9 -0.63 10.33 -22.01
CA ASP A 9 0.51 9.52 -22.41
C ASP A 9 0.74 8.44 -21.33
N PRO A 10 0.74 7.14 -21.66
CA PRO A 10 0.92 6.07 -20.67
C PRO A 10 2.20 6.23 -19.83
N ALA A 11 3.24 6.88 -20.37
CA ALA A 11 4.42 7.25 -19.62
C ALA A 11 4.13 8.26 -18.48
N SER A 12 3.21 9.21 -18.70
CA SER A 12 2.79 10.19 -17.69
C SER A 12 1.98 9.56 -16.56
N ALA A 13 1.14 8.57 -16.87
CA ALA A 13 0.33 7.86 -15.89
C ALA A 13 1.18 7.00 -14.95
N GLY A 14 2.21 6.33 -15.48
CA GLY A 14 3.14 5.53 -14.66
C GLY A 14 3.97 6.37 -13.70
N VAL A 15 4.47 7.53 -14.16
CA VAL A 15 5.20 8.49 -13.30
C VAL A 15 4.29 9.05 -12.22
N PHE A 16 3.06 9.44 -12.58
CA PHE A 16 2.07 9.93 -11.63
C PHE A 16 1.75 8.88 -10.56
N ALA A 17 1.51 7.63 -10.94
CA ALA A 17 1.24 6.55 -9.99
C ALA A 17 2.42 6.32 -9.02
N ALA A 18 3.66 6.36 -9.51
CA ALA A 18 4.85 6.24 -8.68
C ALA A 18 5.00 7.42 -7.70
N GLN A 19 4.72 8.65 -8.16
CA GLN A 19 4.76 9.85 -7.32
C GLN A 19 3.67 9.83 -6.24
N VAL A 20 2.45 9.41 -6.59
CA VAL A 20 1.34 9.24 -5.63
C VAL A 20 1.70 8.18 -4.59
N LEU A 21 2.25 7.04 -5.01
CA LEU A 21 2.70 5.99 -4.09
C LEU A 21 3.79 6.50 -3.14
N GLN A 22 4.78 7.23 -3.66
CA GLN A 22 5.83 7.84 -2.83
C GLN A 22 5.26 8.87 -1.86
N LEU A 23 4.29 9.68 -2.27
CA LEU A 23 3.62 10.65 -1.42
C LEU A 23 2.85 9.93 -0.30
N LEU A 24 2.11 8.87 -0.62
CA LEU A 24 1.38 8.06 0.35
C LEU A 24 2.31 7.43 1.38
N VAL A 25 3.42 6.83 0.94
CA VAL A 25 4.44 6.27 1.85
C VAL A 25 4.99 7.35 2.79
N ARG A 26 5.27 8.56 2.26
CA ARG A 26 5.79 9.69 3.05
C ARG A 26 4.75 10.22 4.04
N ALA A 27 3.49 10.35 3.62
CA ALA A 27 2.40 10.81 4.47
C ALA A 27 2.13 9.83 5.61
N ALA A 28 2.05 8.54 5.31
CA ALA A 28 1.91 7.48 6.31
C ALA A 28 3.10 7.45 7.29
N SER A 29 4.33 7.66 6.80
CA SER A 29 5.53 7.69 7.66
C SER A 29 5.59 8.90 8.60
N ARG A 30 4.86 9.97 8.30
CA ARG A 30 4.82 11.20 9.11
C ARG A 30 3.60 11.29 10.03
N GLY A 31 2.75 10.27 10.05
CA GLY A 31 1.52 10.29 10.86
C GLY A 31 0.58 11.43 10.48
N ALA A 32 0.44 11.72 9.19
CA ALA A 32 -0.42 12.81 8.74
C ALA A 32 -1.89 12.49 9.07
N ALA A 33 -2.57 13.39 9.81
CA ALA A 33 -3.92 13.16 10.35
C ALA A 33 -4.96 12.75 9.29
N TRP A 34 -4.88 13.31 8.08
CA TRP A 34 -5.79 12.96 6.99
C TRP A 34 -5.77 11.48 6.60
N VAL A 35 -4.65 10.79 6.85
CA VAL A 35 -4.50 9.36 6.52
C VAL A 35 -5.40 8.51 7.43
N GLU A 36 -5.61 8.94 8.67
CA GLU A 36 -6.51 8.27 9.61
C GLU A 36 -7.99 8.52 9.25
N ASP A 37 -8.31 9.73 8.80
CA ASP A 37 -9.66 10.10 8.33
C ASP A 37 -10.06 9.35 7.04
N GLU A 38 -9.07 9.00 6.21
CA GLU A 38 -9.25 8.41 4.88
C GLU A 38 -8.89 6.91 4.81
N LEU A 39 -8.79 6.21 5.94
CA LEU A 39 -8.40 4.78 5.95
C LEU A 39 -9.29 3.91 5.06
N HIS A 40 -10.58 4.24 4.94
CA HIS A 40 -11.54 3.53 4.10
C HIS A 40 -11.25 3.61 2.60
N SER A 41 -10.62 4.70 2.14
CA SER A 41 -10.22 4.87 0.74
C SER A 41 -8.79 4.37 0.52
N VAL A 42 -7.90 4.59 1.48
CA VAL A 42 -6.46 4.28 1.38
C VAL A 42 -6.17 2.80 1.55
N VAL A 43 -6.69 2.15 2.59
CA VAL A 43 -6.30 0.76 2.93
C VAL A 43 -6.72 -0.24 1.85
N PRO A 44 -7.95 -0.22 1.32
CA PRO A 44 -8.33 -1.14 0.24
C PRO A 44 -7.51 -0.94 -1.04
N ALA A 45 -7.19 0.31 -1.39
CA ALA A 45 -6.39 0.61 -2.57
C ALA A 45 -4.96 0.07 -2.43
N LEU A 46 -4.32 0.29 -1.28
CA LEU A 46 -2.99 -0.24 -0.99
C LEU A 46 -2.99 -1.76 -0.91
N ALA A 47 -3.98 -2.37 -0.24
CA ALA A 47 -4.09 -3.82 -0.12
C ALA A 47 -4.29 -4.49 -1.49
N GLY A 48 -5.19 -3.96 -2.31
CA GLY A 48 -5.42 -4.46 -3.67
C GLY A 48 -4.18 -4.33 -4.55
N ALA A 49 -3.51 -3.18 -4.52
CA ALA A 49 -2.29 -2.95 -5.29
C ALA A 49 -1.13 -3.84 -4.79
N GLY A 50 -0.97 -3.99 -3.48
CA GLY A 50 0.04 -4.85 -2.87
C GLY A 50 -0.11 -6.33 -3.22
N ALA A 51 -1.36 -6.81 -3.29
CA ALA A 51 -1.66 -8.22 -3.52
C ALA A 51 -1.39 -8.68 -4.96
N GLY A 52 -1.58 -7.83 -5.97
CA GLY A 52 -1.68 -8.32 -7.35
C GLY A 52 -1.33 -7.36 -8.48
N HIS A 53 -0.84 -6.14 -8.20
CA HIS A 53 -0.50 -5.21 -9.27
C HIS A 53 0.63 -5.76 -10.16
N GLY A 54 0.54 -5.63 -11.49
CA GLY A 54 1.54 -6.22 -12.41
C GLY A 54 2.97 -5.68 -12.23
N VAL A 55 3.10 -4.42 -11.82
CA VAL A 55 4.39 -3.74 -11.61
C VAL A 55 4.93 -4.02 -10.19
N PRO A 56 6.12 -4.66 -10.03
CA PRO A 56 6.65 -4.99 -8.70
C PRO A 56 6.92 -3.81 -7.79
N LEU A 57 7.33 -2.68 -8.34
CA LEU A 57 7.60 -1.47 -7.56
C LEU A 57 6.32 -0.92 -6.89
N VAL A 58 5.18 -1.03 -7.56
CA VAL A 58 3.87 -0.64 -7.01
C VAL A 58 3.51 -1.57 -5.85
N ARG A 59 3.67 -2.89 -6.03
CA ARG A 59 3.41 -3.85 -4.94
C ARG A 59 4.28 -3.59 -3.72
N LEU A 60 5.59 -3.36 -3.94
CA LEU A 60 6.55 -3.03 -2.89
C LEU A 60 6.14 -1.76 -2.13
N GLY A 61 5.89 -0.65 -2.84
CA GLY A 61 5.55 0.61 -2.18
C GLY A 61 4.18 0.55 -1.48
N SER A 62 3.22 -0.21 -2.01
CA SER A 62 1.94 -0.43 -1.35
C SER A 62 2.10 -1.20 -0.03
N LEU A 63 2.91 -2.26 -0.01
CA LEU A 63 3.21 -3.01 1.22
C LEU A 63 4.02 -2.18 2.23
N GLN A 64 4.94 -1.35 1.76
CA GLN A 64 5.66 -0.40 2.61
C GLN A 64 4.72 0.64 3.23
N ALA A 65 3.78 1.19 2.46
CA ALA A 65 2.76 2.11 2.97
C ALA A 65 1.86 1.42 4.00
N LEU A 66 1.37 0.21 3.71
CA LEU A 66 0.59 -0.60 4.66
C LEU A 66 1.36 -0.87 5.95
N LEU A 67 2.64 -1.24 5.87
CA LEU A 67 3.48 -1.43 7.05
C LEU A 67 3.51 -0.16 7.93
N ARG A 68 3.65 1.03 7.32
CA ARG A 68 3.64 2.29 8.06
C ARG A 68 2.29 2.57 8.74
N LEU A 69 1.18 2.29 8.04
CA LEU A 69 -0.16 2.40 8.63
C LEU A 69 -0.33 1.44 9.80
N VAL A 70 0.11 0.19 9.65
CA VAL A 70 0.05 -0.81 10.73
C VAL A 70 0.89 -0.41 11.93
N GLN A 71 2.03 0.25 11.72
CA GLN A 71 2.87 0.75 12.81
C GLN A 71 2.29 2.00 13.49
N GLY A 72 1.66 2.91 12.74
CA GLY A 72 1.18 4.19 13.26
C GLY A 72 -0.27 4.19 13.78
N SER A 73 -1.15 3.41 13.15
CA SER A 73 -2.61 3.54 13.33
C SER A 73 -3.31 2.19 13.54
N ARG A 74 -2.61 1.21 14.11
CA ARG A 74 -3.09 -0.18 14.27
C ARG A 74 -4.50 -0.29 14.85
N GLY A 75 -4.81 0.49 15.90
CA GLY A 75 -6.11 0.49 16.57
C GLY A 75 -7.27 0.81 15.63
N HIS A 76 -7.04 1.68 14.65
CA HIS A 76 -8.02 2.09 13.63
C HIS A 76 -8.12 1.10 12.46
N LEU A 77 -7.20 0.14 12.37
CA LEU A 77 -7.12 -0.80 11.23
C LEU A 77 -7.91 -2.11 11.43
N ALA A 78 -8.53 -2.31 12.60
CA ALA A 78 -9.32 -3.51 12.88
C ALA A 78 -10.35 -3.86 11.79
N PRO A 79 -11.10 -2.89 11.20
CA PRO A 79 -12.05 -3.17 10.11
C PRO A 79 -11.39 -3.74 8.85
N PHE A 80 -10.10 -3.45 8.63
CA PHE A 80 -9.38 -3.80 7.41
C PHE A 80 -8.53 -5.07 7.51
N ARG A 81 -8.62 -5.77 8.66
CA ARG A 81 -7.81 -6.97 8.97
C ARG A 81 -7.72 -7.96 7.80
N LYS A 82 -8.88 -8.33 7.22
CA LYS A 82 -8.94 -9.33 6.15
C LYS A 82 -8.19 -8.87 4.89
N GLN A 83 -8.27 -7.60 4.54
CA GLN A 83 -7.58 -7.06 3.36
C GLN A 83 -6.07 -7.00 3.59
N ILE A 84 -5.64 -6.58 4.78
CA ILE A 84 -4.22 -6.52 5.17
C ILE A 84 -3.62 -7.94 5.20
N GLU A 85 -4.30 -8.91 5.81
CA GLU A 85 -3.86 -10.31 5.85
C GLU A 85 -3.81 -10.92 4.43
N ALA A 86 -4.80 -10.66 3.59
CA ALA A 86 -4.80 -11.15 2.21
C ALA A 86 -3.63 -10.56 1.39
N ALA A 87 -3.40 -9.24 1.50
CA ALA A 87 -2.34 -8.57 0.76
C ALA A 87 -0.94 -9.03 1.20
N THR A 88 -0.73 -9.18 2.50
CA THR A 88 0.55 -9.67 3.04
C THR A 88 0.79 -11.15 2.68
N ARG A 89 -0.23 -12.01 2.73
CA ARG A 89 -0.11 -13.41 2.27
C ARG A 89 0.26 -13.50 0.79
N ALA A 90 -0.39 -12.73 -0.07
CA ALA A 90 0.00 -12.67 -1.48
C ALA A 90 1.44 -12.15 -1.66
N GLY A 91 1.82 -11.14 -0.87
CA GLY A 91 3.15 -10.54 -0.91
C GLY A 91 4.28 -11.47 -0.46
N VAL A 92 4.06 -12.37 0.51
CA VAL A 92 5.10 -13.32 0.95
C VAL A 92 5.41 -14.38 -0.10
N GLU A 93 4.48 -14.64 -1.02
CA GLU A 93 4.65 -15.55 -2.15
C GLU A 93 5.19 -14.83 -3.41
N ASP A 94 5.47 -13.53 -3.34
CA ASP A 94 5.92 -12.77 -4.50
C ASP A 94 7.25 -13.29 -5.08
N ARG A 95 7.40 -13.22 -6.40
CA ARG A 95 8.64 -13.62 -7.10
C ARG A 95 9.83 -12.75 -6.71
N ARG A 96 9.62 -11.47 -6.39
CA ARG A 96 10.67 -10.50 -6.00
C ARG A 96 10.93 -10.52 -4.50
N ARG A 97 12.21 -10.63 -4.14
CA ARG A 97 12.65 -10.74 -2.74
C ARG A 97 12.27 -9.50 -1.92
N GLU A 98 12.37 -8.33 -2.51
CA GLU A 98 12.09 -7.05 -1.85
C GLU A 98 10.61 -6.96 -1.44
N VAL A 99 9.71 -7.42 -2.31
CA VAL A 99 8.27 -7.49 -2.04
C VAL A 99 7.98 -8.47 -0.91
N ARG A 100 8.60 -9.67 -0.94
CA ARG A 100 8.47 -10.65 0.15
C ARG A 100 8.92 -10.10 1.49
N LEU A 101 10.06 -9.40 1.53
CA LEU A 101 10.58 -8.81 2.78
C LEU A 101 9.63 -7.73 3.33
N ALA A 102 9.09 -6.87 2.47
CA ALA A 102 8.10 -5.87 2.88
C ALA A 102 6.80 -6.53 3.39
N ALA A 103 6.34 -7.59 2.74
CA ALA A 103 5.16 -8.34 3.16
C ALA A 103 5.35 -9.01 4.51
N VAL A 104 6.48 -9.69 4.74
CA VAL A 104 6.82 -10.30 6.04
C VAL A 104 6.92 -9.23 7.12
N ALA A 105 7.56 -8.10 6.86
CA ALA A 105 7.66 -7.01 7.82
C ALA A 105 6.27 -6.47 8.20
N CYS A 106 5.38 -6.27 7.22
CA CYS A 106 4.01 -5.84 7.45
C CYS A 106 3.21 -6.88 8.24
N LEU A 107 3.34 -8.17 7.91
CA LEU A 107 2.67 -9.27 8.61
C LEU A 107 3.15 -9.38 10.07
N ASN A 108 4.46 -9.28 10.29
CA ASN A 108 5.03 -9.27 11.64
C ASN A 108 4.55 -8.06 12.44
N ALA A 109 4.54 -6.87 11.85
CA ALA A 109 3.98 -5.69 12.50
C ALA A 109 2.50 -5.89 12.86
N TRP A 110 1.72 -6.54 11.98
CA TRP A 110 0.31 -6.86 12.21
C TRP A 110 0.09 -7.91 13.31
N HIS A 111 1.00 -8.87 13.52
CA HIS A 111 0.82 -9.86 14.59
C HIS A 111 1.51 -9.50 15.90
N CYS A 112 2.74 -8.98 15.84
CA CYS A 112 3.57 -8.71 17.02
C CYS A 112 3.23 -7.38 17.70
N GLY A 113 2.69 -6.39 16.99
CA GLY A 113 2.21 -5.14 17.62
C GLY A 113 0.97 -5.32 18.52
N ALA A 114 0.53 -6.56 18.78
CA ALA A 114 -0.51 -6.89 19.75
C ALA A 114 0.03 -7.07 21.18
N ALA A 115 1.35 -7.12 21.38
CA ALA A 115 1.95 -7.42 22.67
C ALA A 115 2.12 -6.21 23.61
N ASP A 116 1.96 -4.98 23.09
CA ASP A 116 2.20 -3.73 23.83
C ASP A 116 0.93 -2.85 23.97
N GLY A 117 -0.25 -3.45 24.04
CA GLY A 117 -1.54 -2.75 24.23
C GLY A 117 -2.28 -3.21 25.47
#